data_AF-A0AAP8N7Q8-F1
#
_entry.id   AF-A0AAP8N7Q8-F1
#
_cell.length_a   1.000
_cell.length_b   1.000
_cell.length_c   1.000
_cell.angle_alpha   90.00
_cell.angle_beta   90.00
_cell.angle_gamma   90.00
#
_symmetry.space_group_name_H-M   'P 1'
#
loop_
_entity.id
_entity.type
_entity.pdbx_description
1 polymer ?
#
loop_
_entity_poly.entity_id
_entity_poly.type
_entity_poly.pdbx_seq_one_letter_code
_entity_poly.pdbx_strand_id
1 'polypeptide(L)'
;FEDMVKSHIHAIHTIRPYYGYPRITDRLREEGLVINHKKVYRIMKELDIKSVIRKKRKYFGKESSNVFPNLLNRRFKQDLPNVAFATD
;
A
#
# COMPACT_ATOMS: atom_id res chain seq x y z
N PHE A 1 13.80 -27.95 14.33
CA PHE A 1 14.10 -26.69 13.61
C PHE A 1 12.99 -26.34 12.62
N GLU A 2 12.59 -27.28 11.75
CA GLU A 2 11.54 -27.03 10.74
C GLU A 2 10.18 -26.70 11.36
N ASP A 3 9.79 -27.37 12.45
CA ASP A 3 8.52 -27.09 13.16
C ASP A 3 8.49 -25.71 13.82
N MET A 4 9.64 -25.24 14.33
CA MET A 4 9.78 -23.88 14.87
C MET A 4 9.54 -22.84 13.78
N VAL A 5 10.13 -23.05 12.59
CA VAL A 5 9.92 -22.17 11.43
C VAL A 5 8.47 -22.21 10.97
N LYS A 6 7.83 -23.39 10.95
CA LYS A 6 6.40 -23.55 10.62
C LYS A 6 5.51 -22.75 11.57
N SER A 7 5.72 -22.91 12.87
CA SER A 7 4.98 -22.17 13.91
C SER A 7 5.18 -20.66 13.79
N HIS A 8 6.41 -20.23 13.54
CA HIS A 8 6.74 -18.82 13.40
C HIS A 8 6.14 -18.19 12.14
N ILE A 9 6.20 -18.88 10.99
CA ILE A 9 5.52 -18.46 9.75
C ILE A 9 4.02 -18.32 9.97
N HIS A 10 3.41 -19.27 10.68
CA HIS A 10 1.99 -19.21 11.02
C HIS A 10 1.66 -17.98 11.87
N ALA A 11 2.46 -17.69 12.91
CA ALA A 11 2.28 -16.50 13.75
C ALA A 11 2.38 -15.19 12.95
N ILE A 12 3.38 -15.05 12.07
CA ILE A 12 3.50 -13.89 11.17
C ILE A 12 2.26 -13.77 10.29
N HIS A 13 1.80 -14.87 9.69
CA HIS A 13 0.65 -14.87 8.80
C HIS A 13 -0.65 -14.51 9.52
N THR A 14 -0.85 -14.96 10.75
CA THR A 14 -2.02 -14.59 11.57
C THR A 14 -2.10 -13.08 11.79
N ILE A 15 -0.96 -12.42 12.05
CA ILE A 15 -0.91 -10.95 12.25
C ILE A 15 -1.01 -10.22 10.90
N ARG A 16 -0.41 -10.77 9.84
CA ARG A 16 -0.30 -10.14 8.52
C ARG A 16 -0.71 -11.11 7.40
N PRO A 17 -2.01 -11.37 7.22
CA PRO A 17 -2.49 -12.37 6.27
C PRO A 17 -2.19 -12.02 4.80
N TYR A 18 -1.89 -10.75 4.51
CA TYR A 18 -1.51 -10.25 3.19
C TYR A 18 0.00 -10.41 2.88
N TYR A 19 0.76 -11.06 3.76
CA TYR A 19 2.16 -11.40 3.49
C TYR A 19 2.25 -12.72 2.74
N GLY A 20 2.85 -12.66 1.55
CA GLY A 20 3.31 -13.85 0.83
C GLY A 20 4.74 -14.23 1.23
N TYR A 21 5.24 -15.33 0.66
CA TYR A 21 6.56 -15.87 0.98
C TYR A 21 7.72 -14.86 0.86
N PRO A 22 7.73 -13.85 -0.05
CA PRO A 22 8.82 -12.88 -0.10
C PRO A 22 8.86 -12.03 1.18
N ARG A 23 7.71 -11.46 1.57
CA ARG A 23 7.61 -10.62 2.77
C ARG A 23 7.83 -11.40 4.05
N ILE A 24 7.40 -12.67 4.09
CA ILE A 24 7.71 -13.55 5.22
C ILE A 24 9.21 -13.86 5.27
N THR A 25 9.88 -14.05 4.12
CA THR A 25 11.34 -14.25 4.08
C THR A 25 12.09 -13.03 4.59
N ASP A 26 11.68 -11.83 4.17
CA ASP A 26 12.28 -10.58 4.65
C ASP A 26 12.10 -10.44 6.17
N ARG A 27 10.91 -10.75 6.68
CA ARG A 27 10.63 -10.69 8.12
C ARG A 27 11.47 -11.68 8.92
N LEU A 28 11.60 -12.91 8.44
CA LEU A 28 12.47 -13.92 9.04
C LEU A 28 13.93 -13.44 9.08
N ARG A 29 14.40 -12.79 8.01
CA ARG A 29 15.76 -12.24 7.92
C ARG A 29 15.98 -11.08 8.89
N GLU A 30 15.00 -10.18 9.03
CA GLU A 30 15.03 -9.10 10.04
C GLU A 30 15.17 -9.64 11.46
N GLU A 31 14.62 -10.82 11.72
CA GLU A 31 14.67 -11.50 13.02
C GLU A 31 15.90 -12.43 13.16
N GLY A 32 16.85 -12.38 12.21
CA GLY A 32 18.10 -13.15 12.24
C GLY A 32 17.99 -14.57 11.69
N LEU A 33 16.81 -15.01 11.25
CA LEU A 33 16.59 -16.31 10.62
C LEU A 33 16.85 -16.23 9.11
N VAL A 34 18.11 -16.44 8.72
CA VAL A 34 18.51 -16.44 7.30
C VAL A 34 18.10 -17.76 6.64
N ILE A 35 16.88 -17.79 6.11
CA ILE A 35 16.32 -18.94 5.38
C ILE A 35 16.17 -18.58 3.91
N ASN A 36 16.49 -19.51 3.01
CA ASN A 36 16.28 -19.33 1.58
C ASN A 36 14.78 -19.19 1.28
N HIS A 37 14.40 -18.20 0.47
CA HIS A 37 13.02 -17.95 0.03
C HIS A 37 12.34 -19.19 -0.58
N LYS A 38 13.09 -20.08 -1.25
CA LYS A 38 12.56 -21.35 -1.77
C LYS A 38 12.08 -22.30 -0.66
N LYS A 39 12.79 -22.33 0.47
CA LYS A 39 12.41 -23.14 1.64
C LYS A 39 11.17 -22.55 2.33
N VAL A 40 11.12 -21.22 2.49
CA VAL A 40 9.94 -20.52 3.01
C VAL A 40 8.72 -20.81 2.13
N TYR A 41 8.87 -20.73 0.81
CA TYR A 41 7.80 -21.06 -0.14
C TYR A 41 7.30 -22.51 0.02
N ARG A 42 8.20 -23.50 0.10
CA ARG A 42 7.83 -24.90 0.33
C ARG A 42 7.04 -25.08 1.63
N ILE A 43 7.52 -24.50 2.73
CA ILE A 43 6.87 -24.58 4.04
C ILE A 43 5.48 -23.95 4.00
N MET A 44 5.34 -22.77 3.41
CA MET A 44 4.02 -22.12 3.26
C MET A 44 3.07 -22.98 2.42
N LYS A 45 3.56 -23.64 1.37
CA LYS A 45 2.77 -24.53 0.53
C LYS A 45 2.31 -25.78 1.30
N GLU A 46 3.17 -26.36 2.12
CA GLU A 46 2.82 -27.50 2.99
C GLU A 46 1.73 -27.14 4.02
N LEU A 47 1.74 -25.89 4.50
CA LEU A 47 0.75 -25.37 5.45
C LEU A 47 -0.52 -24.81 4.77
N ASP A 48 -0.62 -24.88 3.44
CA ASP A 48 -1.64 -24.22 2.61
C ASP A 48 -1.82 -22.71 2.89
N ILE A 49 -0.76 -22.04 3.33
CA ILE A 49 -0.76 -20.61 3.62
C ILE A 49 -0.55 -19.83 2.31
N LYS A 50 -1.50 -18.94 2.01
CA LYS A 50 -1.46 -18.06 0.82
C LYS A 50 -1.68 -16.61 1.24
N SER A 51 -1.01 -15.70 0.53
CA SER A 51 -1.19 -14.27 0.72
C SER A 51 -2.64 -13.87 0.38
N VAL A 52 -3.33 -13.25 1.33
CA VAL A 52 -4.64 -12.66 1.09
C VAL A 52 -4.48 -11.41 0.23
N ILE A 53 -4.90 -11.51 -1.03
CA ILE A 53 -4.86 -10.40 -1.98
C ILE A 53 -6.03 -9.46 -1.66
N ARG A 54 -5.72 -8.18 -1.37
CA ARG A 54 -6.76 -7.15 -1.24
C ARG A 54 -7.43 -6.93 -2.59
N LYS A 55 -8.76 -6.99 -2.62
CA LYS A 55 -9.55 -6.58 -3.78
C LYS A 55 -9.22 -5.13 -4.14
N LYS A 56 -8.86 -4.87 -5.40
CA LYS A 56 -8.64 -3.50 -5.90
C LYS A 56 -9.95 -2.72 -5.71
N ARG A 57 -9.87 -1.55 -5.05
CA ARG A 57 -11.02 -0.65 -4.94
C ARG A 57 -11.37 -0.16 -6.34
N LYS A 58 -12.65 -0.25 -6.72
CA LYS A 58 -13.14 0.37 -7.95
C LYS A 58 -12.98 1.89 -7.81
N TYR A 59 -12.44 2.51 -8.85
CA TYR A 59 -12.40 3.96 -8.95
C TYR A 59 -13.77 4.42 -9.43
N PHE A 60 -14.45 5.25 -8.64
CA PHE A 60 -15.81 5.73 -8.94
C PHE A 60 -15.81 7.09 -9.66
N GLY A 61 -14.64 7.57 -10.12
CA GLY A 61 -14.49 8.94 -10.61
C GLY A 61 -14.26 9.94 -9.48
N LYS A 62 -13.88 11.16 -9.84
CA LYS A 62 -14.08 12.33 -8.99
C LYS A 62 -15.45 12.89 -9.35
N GLU A 63 -16.32 13.13 -8.38
CA GLU A 63 -17.32 14.19 -8.58
C GLU A 63 -16.53 15.46 -8.89
N SER A 64 -16.98 16.23 -9.90
CA SER A 64 -16.38 17.53 -10.19
C SER A 64 -16.32 18.31 -8.88
N SER A 65 -15.11 18.62 -8.40
CA SER A 65 -14.94 19.60 -7.34
C SER A 65 -15.76 20.83 -7.70
N ASN A 66 -16.54 21.37 -6.76
CA ASN A 66 -17.38 22.56 -6.99
C ASN A 66 -16.56 23.59 -7.78
N VAL A 67 -16.89 23.73 -9.06
CA VAL A 67 -16.19 24.65 -9.95
C VAL A 67 -16.72 26.02 -9.59
N PHE A 68 -15.96 26.75 -8.78
CA PHE A 68 -16.27 28.15 -8.53
C PHE A 68 -16.12 28.92 -9.84
N PRO A 69 -17.03 29.86 -10.14
CA PRO A 69 -16.94 30.65 -11.35
C PRO A 69 -15.62 31.44 -11.36
N ASN A 70 -14.98 31.53 -12.52
CA ASN A 70 -13.79 32.36 -12.70
C ASN A 70 -14.19 33.84 -12.60
N LEU A 71 -14.05 34.44 -11.42
CA LEU A 71 -14.43 35.83 -11.17
C LEU A 71 -13.56 36.82 -11.96
N LEU A 72 -12.29 36.49 -12.19
CA LEU A 72 -11.33 37.33 -12.93
C LEU A 72 -11.65 37.41 -14.42
N ASN A 73 -12.23 36.38 -15.03
CA ASN A 73 -12.58 36.33 -16.47
C ASN A 73 -11.44 36.84 -17.38
N ARG A 74 -10.18 36.48 -17.08
CA ARG A 74 -8.95 36.92 -17.77
C ARG A 74 -8.67 38.43 -17.73
N ARG A 75 -9.30 39.19 -16.82
CA ARG A 75 -9.03 40.61 -16.58
C ARG A 75 -7.88 40.79 -15.58
N PHE A 76 -6.66 40.61 -16.06
CA PHE A 76 -5.44 40.70 -15.24
C PHE A 76 -4.90 42.12 -15.06
N LYS A 77 -5.40 43.10 -15.84
CA LYS A 77 -5.05 44.51 -15.70
C LYS A 77 -6.04 45.17 -14.73
N GLN A 78 -5.53 45.83 -13.70
CA GLN A 78 -6.29 46.58 -12.70
C GLN A 78 -5.63 47.94 -12.51
N ASP A 79 -6.43 48.98 -12.28
CA ASP A 79 -5.95 50.35 -12.13
C ASP A 79 -5.28 50.60 -10.77
N LEU A 80 -5.57 49.75 -9.78
CA LEU A 80 -5.06 49.83 -8.41
C LEU A 80 -4.41 48.50 -8.01
N PRO A 81 -3.37 48.54 -7.15
CA PRO A 81 -2.79 47.32 -6.58
C PRO A 81 -3.78 46.63 -5.61
N ASN A 82 -3.60 45.32 -5.40
CA ASN A 82 -4.35 44.51 -4.42
C ASN A 82 -5.87 44.37 -4.68
N VAL A 83 -6.31 44.47 -5.93
CA VAL A 83 -7.75 44.38 -6.31
C VAL A 83 -8.17 42.96 -6.68
N ALA A 84 -7.28 42.16 -7.27
CA ALA A 84 -7.58 40.80 -7.68
C ALA A 84 -6.46 39.84 -7.29
N PHE A 85 -6.84 38.71 -6.70
CA PHE A 85 -5.94 37.66 -6.24
C PHE A 85 -6.26 36.36 -6.98
N ALA A 86 -5.22 35.65 -7.41
CA ALA A 86 -5.33 34.35 -8.05
C ALA A 86 -4.24 33.42 -7.49
N THR A 87 -4.57 32.15 -7.35
CA THR A 87 -3.66 31.08 -6.93
C THR A 87 -3.71 29.98 -7.99
N ASP A 88 -2.57 29.36 -8.30
CA ASP A 88 -2.44 28.22 -9.23
C ASP A 88 -2.96 26.91 -8.60
#